data_AF-A0A382T9Y7-F1
#
_entry.id   AF-A0A382T9Y7-F1
#
_cell.length_a   1.000
_cell.length_b   1.000
_cell.length_c   1.000
_cell.angle_alpha   90.00
_cell.angle_beta   90.00
_cell.angle_gamma   90.00
#
_symmetry.space_group_name_H-M   'P 1'
#
loop_
_entity.id
_entity.type
_entity.pdbx_description
1 polymer ?
#
loop_
_entity_poly.entity_id
_entity_poly.type
_entity_poly.pdbx_seq_one_letter_code
_entity_poly.pdbx_strand_id
1 'polypeptide(L)'
;MRRLSLFIALCVLVASPLAQASETNSGHAMTMYDTEPVKYGENFSHFDYLNPNAPKGGGIRLGAVGTFDSFNTFIAKGNAAGTGSVETLITSSADEPFTV
;
A
#
# COMPACT_ATOMS: atom_id res chain seq x y z
N MET A 1 52.18 25.04 14.84
CA MET A 1 50.93 25.26 14.07
C MET A 1 50.41 23.98 13.38
N ARG A 2 51.22 23.17 12.68
CA ARG A 2 50.79 21.88 12.08
C ARG A 2 50.08 20.88 13.03
N ARG A 3 50.52 20.77 14.29
CA ARG A 3 49.91 19.85 15.28
C ARG A 3 48.52 20.29 15.77
N LEU A 4 48.25 21.59 15.79
CA LEU A 4 46.95 22.14 16.18
C LEU A 4 45.92 21.96 15.05
N SER A 5 46.34 22.14 13.79
CA SER A 5 45.52 21.86 12.61
C SER A 5 45.13 20.38 12.48
N LEU A 6 46.03 19.47 12.84
CA LEU A 6 45.76 18.02 12.88
C LEU A 6 44.73 17.64 13.97
N PHE A 7 44.79 18.29 15.13
CA PHE A 7 43.82 18.05 16.21
C PHE A 7 42.42 18.54 15.86
N ILE A 8 42.31 19.71 15.22
CA ILE A 8 41.01 20.25 14.79
C ILE A 8 40.39 19.38 13.68
N ALA A 9 41.19 18.90 12.73
CA ALA A 9 40.72 17.99 11.68
C ALA A 9 40.19 16.66 12.25
N LEU A 10 40.84 16.11 13.29
CA LEU A 10 40.37 14.90 13.97
C LEU A 10 39.05 15.13 14.73
N CYS A 11 38.91 16.27 15.42
CA CYS A 11 37.67 16.63 16.11
C CYS A 11 36.49 16.82 15.14
N VAL A 12 36.71 17.37 13.95
CA VAL A 12 35.67 17.52 12.91
C VAL A 12 35.25 16.17 12.34
N LEU A 13 36.17 15.21 12.24
CA LEU A 13 35.85 13.85 11.77
C LEU A 13 34.97 13.09 12.78
N VAL A 14 35.26 13.23 14.08
CA VAL A 14 34.52 12.55 15.17
C VAL A 14 33.17 13.21 15.47
N ALA A 15 33.04 14.52 15.26
CA ALA A 15 31.80 15.27 15.49
C ALA A 15 30.81 15.21 14.31
N SER A 16 31.15 14.54 13.21
CA SER A 16 30.22 14.36 12.10
C SER A 16 29.08 13.45 12.54
N PRO A 17 27.81 13.91 12.50
CA PRO A 17 26.69 13.02 12.75
C PRO A 17 26.76 11.93 11.68
N LEU A 18 27.00 10.69 12.10
CA LEU A 18 26.75 9.52 11.27
C LEU A 18 25.31 9.65 10.81
N ALA A 19 25.11 10.02 9.55
CA ALA A 19 23.81 10.02 8.92
C ALA A 19 23.31 8.58 9.00
N GLN A 20 22.45 8.30 9.99
CA GLN A 20 21.76 7.04 10.08
C GLN A 20 20.84 7.00 8.86
N ALA A 21 21.22 6.19 7.88
CA ALA A 21 20.33 5.85 6.79
C ALA A 21 19.10 5.19 7.42
N SER A 22 17.91 5.75 7.19
CA SER A 22 16.67 5.07 7.52
C SER A 22 16.64 3.74 6.78
N GLU A 23 16.37 2.65 7.49
CA GLU A 23 16.08 1.39 6.83
C GLU A 23 14.89 1.59 5.88
N THR A 24 15.04 1.17 4.63
CA THR A 24 13.95 1.19 3.66
C THR A 24 13.12 -0.05 3.88
N ASN A 25 11.91 0.11 4.43
CA ASN A 25 10.95 -0.97 4.51
C ASN A 25 10.46 -1.29 3.10
N SER A 26 10.87 -2.43 2.58
CA SER A 26 10.43 -2.97 1.30
C SER A 26 9.77 -4.32 1.56
N GLY A 27 8.61 -4.53 0.95
CA GLY A 27 7.85 -5.77 1.07
C GLY A 27 6.75 -5.81 0.02
N HIS A 28 6.05 -6.94 -0.07
CA HIS A 28 4.95 -7.15 -1.00
C HIS A 28 3.60 -6.60 -0.49
N ALA A 29 3.53 -6.20 0.78
CA ALA A 29 2.32 -5.74 1.43
C ALA A 29 2.62 -4.62 2.44
N MET A 30 1.60 -3.81 2.73
CA MET A 30 1.66 -2.76 3.74
C MET A 30 0.46 -2.87 4.67
N THR A 31 0.72 -2.77 5.98
CA THR A 31 -0.34 -2.76 7.00
C THR A 31 -0.26 -1.48 7.82
N MET A 32 -1.42 -1.01 8.26
CA MET A 32 -1.52 0.15 9.15
C MET A 32 -1.03 -0.18 10.58
N TYR A 33 -1.14 -1.45 10.98
CA TYR A 33 -0.82 -1.90 12.34
C TYR A 33 0.49 -2.68 12.35
N ASP A 34 1.43 -2.26 13.18
CA ASP A 34 2.74 -2.92 13.35
C ASP A 34 2.71 -4.05 14.39
N THR A 35 1.55 -4.32 14.99
CA THR A 35 1.40 -5.24 16.11
C THR A 35 1.36 -6.71 15.70
N GLU A 36 0.98 -7.00 14.46
CA GLU A 36 0.86 -8.37 13.93
C GLU A 36 1.47 -8.45 12.52
N PRO A 37 2.10 -9.58 12.15
CA PRO A 37 2.61 -9.76 10.80
C PRO A 37 1.46 -9.82 9.78
N VAL A 38 1.72 -9.34 8.56
CA VAL A 38 0.80 -9.49 7.44
C VAL A 38 0.45 -10.97 7.24
N LYS A 39 -0.85 -11.26 7.09
CA LYS A 39 -1.35 -12.64 7.01
C LYS A 39 -0.82 -13.40 5.80
N TYR A 40 -0.79 -12.74 4.64
CA TYR A 40 -0.41 -13.34 3.37
C TYR A 40 1.06 -13.06 3.06
N GLY A 41 1.89 -14.09 2.94
CA GLY A 41 3.31 -13.94 2.58
C GLY A 41 3.53 -13.72 1.08
N GLU A 42 4.75 -13.36 0.67
CA GLU A 42 5.11 -12.96 -0.71
C GLU A 42 4.66 -13.93 -1.82
N ASN A 43 4.56 -15.22 -1.52
CA ASN A 43 4.22 -16.27 -2.48
C ASN A 43 2.75 -16.74 -2.41
N PHE A 44 1.88 -16.01 -1.72
CA PHE A 44 0.45 -16.33 -1.72
C PHE A 44 -0.14 -16.19 -3.13
N SER A 45 -1.06 -17.08 -3.50
CA SER A 45 -1.64 -17.10 -4.85
C SER A 45 -3.05 -16.52 -4.93
N HIS A 46 -3.74 -16.46 -3.79
CA HIS A 46 -5.10 -15.95 -3.64
C HIS A 46 -5.39 -15.71 -2.16
N PHE A 47 -6.33 -14.81 -1.87
CA PHE A 47 -6.86 -14.65 -0.53
C PHE A 47 -7.67 -15.88 -0.08
N ASP A 48 -7.65 -16.18 1.22
CA ASP A 48 -8.31 -17.37 1.79
C ASP A 48 -9.83 -17.37 1.58
N TYR A 49 -10.42 -16.18 1.44
CA TYR A 49 -11.85 -16.00 1.20
C TYR A 49 -12.26 -16.15 -0.29
N LEU A 50 -11.34 -16.56 -1.17
CA LEU A 50 -11.60 -16.79 -2.58
C LEU A 50 -11.66 -18.28 -2.92
N ASN A 51 -12.57 -18.65 -3.81
CA ASN A 51 -12.59 -19.97 -4.43
C ASN A 51 -11.73 -19.95 -5.72
N PRO A 52 -10.53 -20.54 -5.74
CA PRO A 52 -9.67 -20.56 -6.93
C PRO A 52 -10.30 -21.37 -8.08
N ASN A 53 -11.18 -22.30 -7.77
CA ASN A 53 -11.90 -23.15 -8.73
C ASN A 53 -13.28 -22.58 -9.11
N ALA A 54 -13.53 -21.29 -8.85
CA ALA A 54 -14.80 -20.67 -9.20
C ALA A 54 -15.08 -20.81 -10.71
N PRO A 55 -16.25 -21.34 -11.12
CA PRO A 55 -16.60 -21.49 -12.53
C PRO A 55 -16.59 -20.12 -13.20
N LYS A 56 -15.98 -20.05 -14.39
CA LYS A 56 -15.88 -18.82 -15.16
C LYS A 56 -17.03 -18.72 -16.16
N GLY A 57 -17.62 -17.54 -16.29
CA GLY A 57 -18.73 -17.25 -17.20
C GLY A 57 -20.08 -17.06 -16.49
N GLY A 58 -21.14 -16.99 -17.28
CA GLY A 58 -22.49 -16.65 -16.81
C GLY A 58 -22.77 -15.14 -16.81
N GLY A 59 -23.93 -14.76 -16.28
CA GLY A 59 -24.34 -13.36 -16.13
C GLY A 59 -24.87 -13.08 -14.73
N ILE A 60 -24.41 -11.99 -14.12
CA ILE A 60 -24.93 -11.50 -12.85
C ILE A 60 -25.87 -10.32 -13.11
N ARG A 61 -27.03 -10.31 -12.44
CA ARG A 61 -27.99 -9.19 -12.50
C ARG A 61 -28.19 -8.66 -11.09
N LEU A 62 -27.64 -7.48 -10.83
CA LEU A 62 -27.75 -6.78 -9.56
C LEU A 62 -28.75 -5.63 -9.68
N GLY A 63 -29.51 -5.40 -8.61
CA GLY A 63 -30.40 -4.24 -8.48
C GLY A 63 -29.74 -3.13 -7.68
N ALA A 64 -29.97 -1.88 -8.07
CA ALA A 64 -29.57 -0.70 -7.32
C ALA A 64 -30.76 0.26 -7.19
N VAL A 65 -30.84 0.97 -6.06
CA VAL A 65 -31.89 1.98 -5.83
C VAL A 65 -31.41 3.33 -6.37
N GLY A 66 -32.23 4.01 -7.18
CA GLY A 66 -31.93 5.33 -7.75
C GLY A 66 -31.67 5.30 -9.26
N THR A 67 -30.95 6.31 -9.76
CA THR A 67 -30.54 6.46 -11.18
C THR A 67 -29.10 7.00 -11.25
N PHE A 68 -28.49 6.95 -12.42
CA PHE A 68 -27.18 7.54 -12.70
C PHE A 68 -27.28 8.55 -13.86
N ASP A 69 -26.37 9.52 -13.89
CA ASP A 69 -26.21 10.48 -14.98
C ASP A 69 -24.74 10.70 -15.41
N SER A 70 -23.82 10.01 -14.74
CA SER A 70 -22.37 10.11 -14.97
C SER A 70 -21.70 8.74 -14.78
N PHE A 71 -20.53 8.57 -15.40
CA PHE A 71 -19.62 7.45 -15.14
C PHE A 71 -18.29 7.89 -14.51
N ASN A 72 -18.16 9.19 -14.20
CA ASN A 72 -16.97 9.73 -13.56
C ASN A 72 -17.19 9.83 -12.05
N THR A 73 -16.57 8.92 -11.29
CA THR A 73 -16.65 8.85 -9.82
C THR A 73 -15.70 9.80 -9.09
N PHE A 74 -14.89 10.60 -9.81
CA PHE A 74 -13.84 11.44 -9.24
C PHE A 74 -14.19 12.93 -9.19
N ILE A 75 -15.43 13.30 -9.52
CA ILE A 75 -15.94 14.66 -9.46
C ILE A 75 -17.16 14.76 -8.54
N ALA A 76 -17.37 15.92 -7.93
CA ALA A 76 -18.49 16.13 -7.01
C ALA A 76 -19.86 16.25 -7.71
N LYS A 77 -19.89 16.49 -9.03
CA LYS A 77 -21.13 16.76 -9.77
C LYS A 77 -21.75 15.48 -10.33
N GLY A 78 -23.06 15.34 -10.12
CA GLY A 78 -23.88 14.27 -10.70
C GLY A 78 -23.96 13.03 -9.80
N ASN A 79 -24.67 12.03 -10.29
CA ASN A 79 -24.86 10.72 -9.66
C ASN A 79 -24.11 9.68 -10.49
N ALA A 80 -22.85 9.41 -10.11
CA ALA A 80 -22.00 8.51 -10.86
C ALA A 80 -22.37 7.03 -10.63
N ALA A 81 -22.42 6.24 -11.72
CA ALA A 81 -22.50 4.79 -11.63
C ALA A 81 -21.12 4.18 -11.34
N GLY A 82 -21.06 3.24 -10.39
CA GLY A 82 -19.87 2.42 -10.18
C GLY A 82 -19.71 1.39 -11.30
N THR A 83 -18.65 1.51 -12.09
CA THR A 83 -18.38 0.62 -13.23
C THR A 83 -17.46 -0.56 -12.90
N GLY A 84 -16.84 -0.53 -11.71
CA GLY A 84 -15.80 -1.53 -11.33
C GLY A 84 -14.53 -1.45 -12.17
N SER A 85 -14.34 -0.38 -12.96
CA SER A 85 -13.23 -0.24 -13.92
C SER A 85 -12.09 0.65 -13.41
N VAL A 86 -11.95 0.79 -12.09
CA VAL A 86 -10.90 1.60 -11.46
C VAL A 86 -9.98 0.67 -10.70
N GLU A 87 -8.67 0.81 -10.92
CA GLU A 87 -7.63 0.04 -10.23
C GLU A 87 -6.80 0.97 -9.34
N THR A 88 -6.37 0.45 -8.20
CA THR A 88 -5.45 1.10 -7.26
C THR A 88 -4.05 0.52 -7.42
N LEU A 89 -3.04 1.16 -6.80
CA LEU A 89 -1.65 0.68 -6.87
C LEU A 89 -1.43 -0.65 -6.12
N ILE A 90 -2.21 -0.88 -5.07
CA ILE A 90 -2.20 -2.04 -4.16
C ILE A 90 -3.65 -2.39 -3.79
N THR A 91 -3.90 -3.62 -3.33
CA THR A 91 -5.27 -4.14 -3.13
C THR A 91 -5.54 -4.48 -1.67
N SER A 92 -6.61 -3.93 -1.11
CA SER A 92 -6.98 -4.22 0.29
C SER A 92 -7.41 -5.67 0.48
N SER A 93 -6.88 -6.29 1.52
CA SER A 93 -7.35 -7.56 2.06
C SER A 93 -8.67 -7.37 2.81
N ALA A 94 -9.68 -8.21 2.55
CA ALA A 94 -10.99 -8.11 3.19
C ALA A 94 -11.07 -8.84 4.54
N ASP A 95 -10.08 -9.64 4.88
CA ASP A 95 -10.00 -10.40 6.14
C ASP A 95 -8.85 -9.93 7.05
N GLU A 96 -8.29 -8.76 6.76
CA GLU A 96 -7.35 -8.05 7.62
C GLU A 96 -7.89 -6.63 7.93
N PRO A 97 -7.55 -6.03 9.09
CA PRO A 97 -8.12 -4.74 9.50
C PRO A 97 -7.80 -3.60 8.53
N PHE A 98 -6.55 -3.48 8.11
CA PHE A 98 -6.08 -2.49 7.14
C PHE A 98 -4.73 -2.96 6.59
N THR A 99 -4.78 -3.96 5.70
CA THR A 99 -3.62 -4.47 4.97
C THR A 99 -3.90 -4.42 3.47
N VAL A 100 -2.89 -4.03 2.69
CA VAL A 100 -2.91 -3.87 1.22
C VAL A 100 -1.69 -4.51 0.58
#